data_AF-A0A812QRQ2-F1
#
_entry.id   AF-A0A812QRQ2-F1
#
_cell.length_a   1.000
_cell.length_b   1.000
_cell.length_c   1.000
_cell.angle_alpha   90.00
_cell.angle_beta   90.00
_cell.angle_gamma   90.00
#
_symmetry.space_group_name_H-M   'P 1'
#
loop_
_entity.id
_entity.type
_entity.pdbx_description
1 polymer ?
#
loop_
_entity_poly.entity_id
_entity_poly.type
_entity_poly.pdbx_seq_one_letter_code
_entity_poly.pdbx_strand_id
1 'polypeptide(L)'
;MGDPSSMLSSGPAEMGRPSQTSSEDSVLDFKVPGERQDSAPSQSSGHGSIPSPGHSVDSGASDTDLHIEAVIPTLVERIAKMEVVNPEVLRVTPVFRALEHFAVALRVGSAGNLYHKSHQSQRISTFWSHSWHAGHWKKIFAVITLYNGTAAVLLSLLTGACMMLLYGLGTLPGFDRGWWHDGHQWSCWSTFSGFVVASLVMIFWRPRTRVFLDRICISQSDAGLKMEAILSLAGLLKNSDRMLILWDPTWTER
;
A
#
# COMPACT_ATOMS: atom_id res chain seq x y z
N MET A 1 -36.63 53.23 35.05
CA MET A 1 -35.34 52.58 34.75
C MET A 1 -35.61 51.08 34.73
N GLY A 2 -35.97 50.43 33.63
CA GLY A 2 -35.65 50.68 32.24
C GLY A 2 -34.83 49.49 31.75
N ASP A 3 -35.46 48.32 31.68
CA ASP A 3 -34.90 47.12 31.07
C ASP A 3 -35.33 47.10 29.60
N PRO A 4 -34.39 46.89 28.66
CA PRO A 4 -34.65 45.84 27.68
C PRO A 4 -33.38 45.13 27.16
N SER A 5 -33.43 43.80 27.24
CA SER A 5 -33.23 42.85 26.15
C SER A 5 -32.85 43.42 24.77
N SER A 6 -31.65 43.10 24.29
CA SER A 6 -31.38 42.89 22.86
C SER A 6 -30.10 42.05 22.69
N MET A 7 -30.26 40.84 22.16
CA MET A 7 -29.83 40.44 20.81
C MET A 7 -28.32 40.27 20.65
N LEU A 8 -27.86 39.01 20.64
CA LEU A 8 -26.73 38.56 19.81
C LEU A 8 -26.96 37.09 19.45
N SER A 9 -27.79 36.89 18.42
CA SER A 9 -27.93 35.64 17.68
C SER A 9 -26.68 35.46 16.81
N SER A 10 -25.87 34.46 17.14
CA SER A 10 -24.68 34.08 16.36
C SER A 10 -25.02 32.84 15.54
N GLY A 11 -25.41 33.03 14.28
CA GLY A 11 -25.63 31.94 13.34
C GLY A 11 -24.30 31.30 12.90
N PRO A 12 -24.26 29.98 12.64
CA PRO A 12 -23.07 29.33 12.11
C PRO A 12 -22.90 29.67 10.62
N ALA A 13 -21.67 30.02 10.25
CA ALA A 13 -21.26 30.25 8.86
C ALA A 13 -21.33 28.94 8.06
N GLU A 14 -22.26 28.88 7.10
CA GLU A 14 -22.29 27.89 6.03
C GLU A 14 -20.99 27.98 5.21
N MET A 15 -20.12 27.01 5.40
CA MET A 15 -18.90 26.85 4.62
C MET A 15 -19.24 26.11 3.32
N GLY A 16 -19.05 26.81 2.20
CA GLY A 16 -19.40 26.37 0.85
C GLY A 16 -18.86 24.98 0.49
N ARG A 17 -19.76 24.19 -0.07
CA ARG A 17 -19.55 22.84 -0.59
C ARG A 17 -18.80 22.94 -1.93
N PRO A 18 -17.57 22.39 -2.09
CA PRO A 18 -16.97 22.28 -3.40
C PRO A 18 -17.69 21.19 -4.21
N SER A 19 -18.19 21.60 -5.36
CA SER A 19 -18.69 20.75 -6.44
C SER A 19 -17.62 19.77 -6.89
N GLN A 20 -17.75 18.50 -6.48
CA GLN A 20 -17.02 17.41 -7.09
C GLN A 20 -17.78 16.94 -8.32
N THR A 21 -17.12 17.12 -9.46
CA THR A 21 -17.48 16.60 -10.76
C THR A 21 -17.60 15.09 -10.70
N SER A 22 -18.75 14.59 -11.18
CA SER A 22 -18.95 13.20 -11.54
C SER A 22 -17.84 12.76 -12.50
N SER A 23 -17.13 11.70 -12.14
CA SER A 23 -16.38 10.86 -13.06
C SER A 23 -16.65 9.44 -12.63
N GLU A 24 -17.83 8.99 -13.06
CA GLU A 24 -18.20 7.60 -13.18
C GLU A 24 -17.18 6.87 -14.09
N ASP A 25 -17.08 5.56 -13.88
CA ASP A 25 -16.47 4.57 -14.76
C ASP A 25 -14.93 4.47 -14.83
N SER A 26 -14.38 3.68 -13.91
CA SER A 26 -13.29 2.73 -14.22
C SER A 26 -13.35 1.55 -13.27
N VAL A 27 -14.46 0.81 -13.37
CA VAL A 27 -14.50 -0.61 -13.03
C VAL A 27 -13.53 -1.32 -13.98
N LEU A 28 -12.77 -2.25 -13.44
CA LEU A 28 -11.81 -3.15 -14.09
C LEU A 28 -12.23 -3.55 -15.52
N ASP A 29 -11.80 -2.78 -16.51
CA ASP A 29 -11.73 -3.26 -17.89
C ASP A 29 -10.51 -4.17 -17.97
N PHE A 30 -10.72 -5.44 -17.65
CA PHE A 30 -9.75 -6.50 -17.88
C PHE A 30 -9.69 -6.73 -19.40
N LYS A 31 -9.04 -5.79 -20.10
CA LYS A 31 -8.76 -5.92 -21.52
C LYS A 31 -7.74 -7.05 -21.70
N VAL A 32 -8.26 -8.26 -21.90
CA VAL A 32 -7.52 -9.37 -22.49
C VAL A 32 -6.85 -8.84 -23.76
N PRO A 33 -5.53 -9.03 -23.98
CA PRO A 33 -4.89 -8.64 -25.23
C PRO A 33 -5.38 -9.58 -26.34
N GLY A 34 -6.57 -9.30 -26.86
CA GLY A 34 -7.09 -9.87 -28.09
C GLY A 34 -6.50 -9.11 -29.27
N GLU A 35 -5.85 -9.85 -30.16
CA GLU A 35 -5.41 -9.41 -31.48
C GLU A 35 -6.41 -8.48 -32.17
N ARG A 36 -5.90 -7.38 -32.72
CA ARG A 36 -6.46 -6.77 -33.93
C ARG A 36 -5.37 -5.94 -34.62
N GLN A 37 -4.71 -6.46 -35.64
CA GLN A 37 -5.17 -6.64 -37.02
C GLN A 37 -5.22 -5.29 -37.74
N ASP A 38 -4.15 -5.08 -38.51
CA ASP A 38 -3.99 -4.02 -39.49
C ASP A 38 -5.12 -4.04 -40.51
N SER A 39 -5.67 -2.87 -40.81
CA SER A 39 -6.37 -2.61 -42.07
C SER A 39 -6.35 -1.11 -42.39
N ALA A 40 -5.66 -0.79 -43.49
CA ALA A 40 -5.67 0.48 -44.24
C ALA A 40 -7.02 0.65 -45.02
N PRO A 41 -7.29 1.63 -45.93
CA PRO A 41 -6.37 2.22 -46.93
C PRO A 41 -6.58 3.70 -47.35
N SER A 42 -5.61 4.28 -48.08
CA SER A 42 -5.89 5.23 -49.17
C SER A 42 -4.81 5.23 -50.28
N GLN A 43 -5.25 4.75 -51.45
CA GLN A 43 -4.97 5.15 -52.84
C GLN A 43 -3.54 5.47 -53.31
N SER A 44 -3.01 4.61 -54.19
CA SER A 44 -2.35 5.03 -55.44
C SER A 44 -2.29 3.87 -56.44
N SER A 45 -2.50 4.22 -57.70
CA SER A 45 -2.69 3.47 -58.95
C SER A 45 -1.61 2.45 -59.34
N GLY A 46 -2.02 1.35 -59.98
CA GLY A 46 -1.14 0.46 -60.74
C GLY A 46 -1.87 -0.74 -61.36
N HIS A 47 -1.76 -0.88 -62.68
CA HIS A 47 -2.45 -1.82 -63.56
C HIS A 47 -1.65 -3.14 -63.70
N GLY A 48 -2.31 -4.31 -63.68
CA GLY A 48 -1.65 -5.60 -63.99
C GLY A 48 -2.47 -6.84 -63.61
N SER A 49 -2.52 -7.81 -64.52
CA SER A 49 -3.49 -8.92 -64.66
C SER A 49 -3.21 -10.21 -63.83
N ILE A 50 -4.29 -10.88 -63.35
CA ILE A 50 -4.68 -12.34 -63.27
C ILE A 50 -3.57 -13.45 -63.18
N PRO A 51 -3.75 -14.66 -62.55
CA PRO A 51 -4.81 -15.25 -61.69
C PRO A 51 -4.33 -15.85 -60.33
N SER A 52 -5.31 -16.30 -59.51
CA SER A 52 -5.20 -17.06 -58.24
C SER A 52 -4.19 -18.23 -58.23
N PRO A 53 -3.66 -18.60 -57.05
CA PRO A 53 -4.22 -19.77 -56.34
C PRO A 53 -4.35 -19.58 -54.82
N GLY A 54 -5.27 -20.33 -54.21
CA GLY A 54 -5.59 -20.26 -52.79
C GLY A 54 -4.41 -20.56 -51.87
N HIS A 55 -4.41 -19.93 -50.70
CA HIS A 55 -3.52 -20.29 -49.60
C HIS A 55 -4.26 -20.16 -48.27
N SER A 56 -4.26 -21.29 -47.57
CA SER A 56 -4.73 -21.59 -46.22
C SER A 56 -4.35 -20.55 -45.16
N VAL A 57 -5.34 -19.94 -44.54
CA VAL A 57 -5.18 -19.18 -43.29
C VAL A 57 -6.37 -19.48 -42.40
N ASP A 58 -6.35 -20.62 -41.69
CA ASP A 58 -7.11 -20.79 -40.43
C ASP A 58 -6.75 -22.12 -39.74
N SER A 59 -5.58 -22.21 -39.09
CA SER A 59 -5.23 -23.43 -38.32
C SER A 59 -4.48 -23.14 -37.01
N GLY A 60 -4.33 -21.87 -36.62
CA GLY A 60 -3.63 -21.48 -35.39
C GLY A 60 -4.52 -21.41 -34.15
N ALA A 61 -5.83 -21.15 -34.30
CA ALA A 61 -6.74 -20.96 -33.17
C ALA A 61 -7.14 -22.27 -32.47
N SER A 62 -7.18 -23.39 -33.22
CA SER A 62 -7.66 -24.68 -32.70
C SER A 62 -6.72 -25.32 -31.68
N ASP A 63 -5.40 -25.14 -31.83
CA ASP A 63 -4.42 -25.83 -30.96
C ASP A 63 -4.27 -25.13 -29.59
N THR A 64 -4.40 -23.81 -29.54
CA THR A 64 -4.37 -23.04 -28.29
C THR A 64 -5.62 -23.29 -27.43
N ASP A 65 -6.80 -23.37 -28.04
CA ASP A 65 -8.05 -23.64 -27.31
C ASP A 65 -8.08 -25.06 -26.75
N LEU A 66 -7.59 -26.05 -27.50
CA LEU A 66 -7.45 -27.43 -27.02
C LEU A 66 -6.48 -27.54 -25.85
N HIS A 67 -5.41 -26.73 -25.83
CA HIS A 67 -4.46 -26.75 -24.73
C HIS A 67 -5.00 -26.05 -23.47
N ILE A 68 -5.80 -24.99 -23.62
CA ILE A 68 -6.43 -24.29 -22.49
C ILE A 68 -7.46 -25.21 -21.80
N GLU A 69 -8.32 -25.88 -22.57
CA GLU A 69 -9.31 -26.86 -22.07
C GLU A 69 -8.65 -27.96 -21.21
N ALA A 70 -7.48 -28.45 -21.60
CA ALA A 70 -6.77 -29.49 -20.86
C ALA A 70 -6.15 -28.99 -19.54
N VAL A 71 -5.78 -27.71 -19.44
CA VAL A 71 -5.09 -27.14 -18.26
C VAL A 71 -6.07 -26.59 -17.22
N ILE A 72 -7.29 -26.23 -17.62
CA ILE A 72 -8.37 -25.75 -16.73
C ILE A 72 -8.62 -26.68 -15.52
N PRO A 73 -8.85 -28.01 -15.67
CA PRO A 73 -9.17 -28.85 -14.51
C PRO A 73 -8.03 -28.90 -13.49
N THR A 74 -6.77 -28.90 -13.94
CA THR A 74 -5.61 -28.85 -13.05
C THR A 74 -5.49 -27.51 -12.33
N LEU A 75 -5.80 -26.40 -13.01
CA LEU A 75 -5.87 -25.07 -12.39
C LEU A 75 -6.98 -25.00 -11.35
N VAL A 76 -8.17 -25.50 -11.66
CA VAL A 76 -9.31 -25.54 -10.75
C VAL A 76 -8.97 -26.37 -9.51
N GLU A 77 -8.34 -27.52 -9.67
CA GLU A 77 -7.90 -28.36 -8.55
C GLU A 77 -6.88 -27.63 -7.67
N ARG A 78 -5.89 -26.95 -8.26
CA ARG A 78 -4.89 -26.17 -7.51
C ARG A 78 -5.51 -24.98 -6.79
N ILE A 79 -6.43 -24.26 -7.42
CA ILE A 79 -7.18 -23.16 -6.81
C ILE A 79 -8.04 -23.69 -5.66
N ALA A 80 -8.71 -24.83 -5.84
CA ALA A 80 -9.52 -25.47 -4.81
C ALA A 80 -8.67 -25.92 -3.61
N LYS A 81 -7.44 -26.41 -3.85
CA LYS A 81 -6.46 -26.73 -2.80
C LYS A 81 -5.78 -25.49 -2.21
N MET A 82 -6.01 -24.31 -2.81
CA MET A 82 -5.32 -23.06 -2.51
C MET A 82 -3.80 -23.26 -2.52
N GLU A 83 -3.29 -23.97 -3.52
CA GLU A 83 -1.87 -24.19 -3.73
C GLU A 83 -1.28 -23.09 -4.60
N VAL A 84 -0.01 -22.76 -4.34
CA VAL A 84 0.72 -21.78 -5.14
C VAL A 84 1.12 -22.45 -6.46
N VAL A 85 0.77 -21.83 -7.60
CA VAL A 85 1.01 -22.40 -8.94
C VAL A 85 2.51 -22.56 -9.21
N ASN A 86 3.29 -21.55 -8.81
CA ASN A 86 4.74 -21.50 -8.97
C ASN A 86 5.40 -20.88 -7.72
N PRO A 87 6.35 -21.57 -7.05
CA PRO A 87 7.00 -21.05 -5.85
C PRO A 87 7.78 -19.75 -6.10
N GLU A 88 8.19 -19.45 -7.34
CA GLU A 88 8.88 -18.19 -7.67
C GLU A 88 7.99 -16.95 -7.51
N VAL A 89 6.68 -17.17 -7.54
CA VAL A 89 5.67 -16.12 -7.40
C VAL A 89 5.42 -15.78 -5.93
N LEU A 90 5.80 -16.66 -5.01
CA LEU A 90 5.81 -16.36 -3.58
C LEU A 90 6.98 -15.43 -3.27
N ARG A 91 6.71 -14.13 -3.29
CA ARG A 91 7.70 -13.09 -3.05
C ARG A 91 7.29 -12.20 -1.90
N VAL A 92 8.27 -11.74 -1.13
CA VAL A 92 8.06 -10.84 0.00
C VAL A 92 9.05 -9.69 -0.05
N THR A 93 8.73 -8.61 0.63
CA THR A 93 9.60 -7.45 0.82
C THR A 93 9.70 -7.13 2.30
N PRO A 94 10.85 -6.67 2.81
CA PRO A 94 10.93 -6.09 4.14
C PRO A 94 10.03 -4.84 4.24
N VAL A 95 9.37 -4.63 5.38
CA VAL A 95 8.53 -3.45 5.64
C VAL A 95 9.28 -2.15 5.37
N PHE A 96 10.52 -2.03 5.85
CA PHE A 96 11.29 -0.79 5.64
C PHE A 96 11.48 -0.46 4.15
N ARG A 97 11.63 -1.48 3.27
CA ARG A 97 11.73 -1.28 1.81
C ARG A 97 10.38 -0.87 1.20
N ALA A 98 9.28 -1.39 1.73
CA ALA A 98 7.93 -0.98 1.31
C ALA A 98 7.62 0.48 1.72
N LEU A 99 8.20 0.95 2.83
CA LEU A 99 8.07 2.32 3.33
C LEU A 99 9.10 3.30 2.77
N GLU A 100 10.10 2.84 2.01
CA GLU A 100 11.08 3.72 1.37
C GLU A 100 10.43 4.76 0.46
N HIS A 101 11.10 5.92 0.34
CA HIS A 101 10.62 7.07 -0.42
C HIS A 101 9.19 7.47 -0.03
N PHE A 102 8.90 7.52 1.28
CA PHE A 102 7.57 7.83 1.82
C PHE A 102 6.47 6.89 1.32
N ALA A 103 6.80 5.59 1.34
CA ALA A 103 5.95 4.50 0.89
C ALA A 103 5.38 4.73 -0.52
N VAL A 104 6.24 5.08 -1.47
CA VAL A 104 5.88 5.26 -2.89
C VAL A 104 5.08 4.08 -3.43
N ALA A 105 5.35 2.86 -2.95
CA ALA A 105 4.59 1.67 -3.31
C ALA A 105 3.10 1.73 -2.95
N LEU A 106 2.75 2.41 -1.87
CA LEU A 106 1.36 2.59 -1.40
C LEU A 106 0.66 3.79 -2.04
N ARG A 107 1.36 4.58 -2.89
CA ARG A 107 0.81 5.78 -3.53
C ARG A 107 0.23 5.47 -4.91
N VAL A 108 -1.00 5.89 -5.18
CA VAL A 108 -1.62 5.78 -6.52
C VAL A 108 -0.75 6.54 -7.55
N GLY A 109 -0.56 5.96 -8.75
CA GLY A 109 0.14 6.62 -9.87
C GLY A 109 1.67 6.50 -9.92
N SER A 110 2.32 5.82 -8.98
CA SER A 110 3.78 5.56 -9.08
C SER A 110 4.12 4.57 -10.21
N ALA A 111 4.68 5.06 -11.32
CA ALA A 111 5.01 4.25 -12.51
C ALA A 111 6.28 3.36 -12.39
N GLY A 112 6.86 3.21 -11.19
CA GLY A 112 8.11 2.46 -11.02
C GLY A 112 7.93 0.95 -10.93
N ASN A 113 8.78 0.18 -11.64
CA ASN A 113 8.92 -1.26 -11.43
C ASN A 113 9.62 -1.52 -10.08
N LEU A 114 8.82 -1.83 -9.07
CA LEU A 114 9.29 -2.12 -7.71
C LEU A 114 9.60 -3.61 -7.50
N TYR A 115 9.41 -4.46 -8.52
CA TYR A 115 9.55 -5.91 -8.41
C TYR A 115 10.93 -6.34 -7.92
N HIS A 116 11.98 -5.63 -8.33
CA HIS A 116 13.36 -5.87 -7.90
C HIS A 116 13.59 -5.74 -6.38
N LYS A 117 12.69 -5.06 -5.64
CA LYS A 117 12.77 -4.94 -4.18
C LYS A 117 12.21 -6.16 -3.43
N SER A 118 11.45 -7.00 -4.13
CA SER A 118 10.94 -8.26 -3.57
C SER A 118 11.97 -9.38 -3.73
N HIS A 119 11.91 -10.39 -2.86
CA HIS A 119 12.70 -11.62 -2.96
C HIS A 119 11.79 -12.84 -2.77
N GLN A 120 12.16 -13.97 -3.35
CA GLN A 120 11.43 -15.22 -3.16
C GLN A 120 11.50 -15.65 -1.69
N SER A 121 10.38 -16.17 -1.18
CA SER A 121 10.27 -16.71 0.17
C SER A 121 9.37 -17.94 0.13
N GLN A 122 9.41 -18.75 1.18
CA GLN A 122 8.48 -19.88 1.35
C GLN A 122 7.32 -19.52 2.28
N ARG A 123 7.40 -18.37 2.97
CA ARG A 123 6.43 -17.95 3.99
C ARG A 123 6.24 -16.43 3.97
N ILE A 124 5.01 -16.00 4.25
CA ILE A 124 4.61 -14.59 4.33
C ILE A 124 4.27 -14.27 5.79
N SER A 125 4.98 -13.32 6.41
CA SER A 125 4.68 -12.98 7.81
C SER A 125 3.46 -12.07 7.93
N THR A 126 3.26 -11.16 6.99
CA THR A 126 2.03 -10.37 6.94
C THR A 126 1.62 -10.09 5.50
N PHE A 127 0.40 -10.45 5.15
CA PHE A 127 -0.21 -10.08 3.89
C PHE A 127 -0.85 -8.69 4.02
N TRP A 128 -0.44 -7.73 3.19
CA TRP A 128 -1.04 -6.39 3.19
C TRP A 128 -2.11 -6.28 2.13
N SER A 129 -3.34 -6.02 2.58
CA SER A 129 -4.45 -5.60 1.72
C SER A 129 -4.75 -4.13 1.99
N HIS A 130 -4.97 -3.34 0.95
CA HIS A 130 -5.25 -1.92 1.09
C HIS A 130 -6.29 -1.44 0.07
N SER A 131 -7.15 -0.51 0.50
CA SER A 131 -8.04 0.21 -0.43
C SER A 131 -7.24 1.22 -1.24
N TRP A 132 -7.40 1.28 -2.56
CA TRP A 132 -6.69 2.25 -3.41
C TRP A 132 -7.24 3.68 -3.32
N HIS A 133 -8.51 3.85 -2.96
CA HIS A 133 -9.20 5.15 -2.93
C HIS A 133 -8.79 6.04 -1.75
N ALA A 134 -8.28 5.41 -0.70
CA ALA A 134 -8.03 6.04 0.59
C ALA A 134 -6.79 6.94 0.62
N GLY A 135 -6.86 8.04 1.37
CA GLY A 135 -5.77 8.99 1.51
C GLY A 135 -4.47 8.33 1.97
N HIS A 136 -3.39 8.50 1.19
CA HIS A 136 -2.14 7.76 1.37
C HIS A 136 -1.49 7.98 2.74
N TRP A 137 -1.54 9.21 3.27
CA TRP A 137 -0.87 9.55 4.52
C TRP A 137 -1.40 8.78 5.72
N LYS A 138 -2.72 8.57 5.82
CA LYS A 138 -3.32 7.82 6.94
C LYS A 138 -2.80 6.38 6.98
N LYS A 139 -2.71 5.73 5.82
CA LYS A 139 -2.14 4.38 5.67
C LYS A 139 -0.68 4.34 6.08
N ILE A 140 0.11 5.31 5.59
CA ILE A 140 1.54 5.40 5.89
C ILE A 140 1.76 5.55 7.39
N PHE A 141 1.05 6.48 8.04
CA PHE A 141 1.14 6.67 9.49
C PHE A 141 0.65 5.44 10.27
N ALA A 142 -0.41 4.78 9.82
CA ALA A 142 -0.89 3.55 10.45
C ALA A 142 0.15 2.44 10.39
N VAL A 143 0.76 2.20 9.23
CA VAL A 143 1.80 1.18 9.05
C VAL A 143 3.06 1.54 9.85
N ILE A 144 3.53 2.79 9.80
CA ILE A 144 4.69 3.23 10.59
C ILE A 144 4.42 3.03 12.09
N THR A 145 3.26 3.45 12.58
CA THR A 145 2.87 3.27 13.99
C THR A 145 2.78 1.80 14.38
N LEU A 146 2.21 0.96 13.52
CA LEU A 146 2.06 -0.47 13.80
C LEU A 146 3.42 -1.19 13.94
N TYR A 147 4.38 -0.89 13.06
CA TYR A 147 5.66 -1.58 13.06
C TYR A 147 6.75 -0.93 13.92
N ASN A 148 6.73 0.40 14.06
CA ASN A 148 7.76 1.15 14.80
C ASN A 148 7.30 1.57 16.20
N GLY A 149 5.98 1.58 16.46
CA GLY A 149 5.41 2.11 17.70
C GLY A 149 5.91 1.43 18.96
N THR A 150 5.96 0.10 18.99
CA THR A 150 6.46 -0.64 20.16
C THR A 150 7.91 -0.28 20.49
N ALA A 151 8.78 -0.24 19.48
CA ALA A 151 10.18 0.13 19.67
C ALA A 151 10.31 1.59 20.12
N ALA A 152 9.52 2.49 19.54
CA ALA A 152 9.51 3.92 19.90
C ALA A 152 9.10 4.12 21.36
N VAL A 153 8.02 3.47 21.80
CA VAL A 153 7.56 3.54 23.20
C VAL A 153 8.62 2.99 24.14
N LEU A 154 9.15 1.78 23.90
CA LEU A 154 10.14 1.16 24.78
C LEU A 154 11.43 1.99 24.92
N LEU A 155 11.98 2.47 23.79
CA LEU A 155 13.20 3.27 23.80
C LEU A 155 12.98 4.66 24.38
N SER A 156 11.82 5.27 24.13
CA SER A 156 11.48 6.57 24.72
C SER A 156 11.29 6.49 26.24
N LEU A 157 10.66 5.42 26.75
CA LEU A 157 10.52 5.17 28.18
C LEU A 157 11.87 4.92 28.84
N LEU A 158 12.73 4.11 28.23
CA LEU A 158 14.08 3.85 28.74
C LEU A 158 14.91 5.15 28.79
N THR A 159 14.83 5.97 27.75
CA THR A 159 15.53 7.27 27.70
C THR A 159 14.97 8.24 28.74
N GLY A 160 13.65 8.33 28.87
CA GLY A 160 13.00 9.17 29.86
C GLY A 160 13.36 8.78 31.30
N ALA A 161 13.38 7.48 31.60
CA ALA A 161 13.82 6.96 32.89
C ALA A 161 15.31 7.25 33.16
N CYS A 162 16.16 7.12 32.14
CA CYS A 162 17.58 7.47 32.24
C CYS A 162 17.77 8.97 32.54
N MET A 163 17.08 9.86 31.83
CA MET A 163 17.16 11.30 32.09
C MET A 163 16.59 11.69 33.47
N MET A 164 15.54 10.99 33.91
CA MET A 164 15.00 11.17 35.27
C MET A 164 16.05 10.77 36.33
N LEU A 165 16.75 9.66 36.13
CA LEU A 165 17.81 9.21 37.03
C LEU A 165 18.99 10.20 37.05
N LEU A 166 19.44 10.66 35.87
CA LEU A 166 20.51 11.64 35.75
C LEU A 166 20.16 12.97 36.44
N TYR A 167 18.90 13.39 36.36
CA TYR A 167 18.40 14.56 37.09
C TYR A 167 18.39 14.32 38.61
N GLY A 168 17.93 13.14 39.06
CA GLY A 168 17.97 12.77 40.48
C GLY A 168 19.39 12.71 41.06
N LEU A 169 20.39 12.40 40.23
CA LEU A 169 21.81 12.43 40.59
C LEU A 169 22.43 13.83 40.55
N GLY A 170 21.65 14.88 40.22
CA GLY A 170 22.12 16.27 40.16
C GLY A 170 23.01 16.59 38.96
N THR A 171 23.10 15.70 37.97
CA THR A 171 23.94 15.92 36.78
C THR A 171 23.28 16.82 35.73
N LEU A 172 21.95 16.86 35.71
CA LEU A 172 21.17 17.69 34.81
C LEU A 172 20.64 18.93 35.54
N PRO A 173 20.68 20.11 34.90
CA PRO A 173 20.15 21.33 35.52
C PRO A 173 18.62 21.28 35.61
N GLY A 174 18.10 21.64 36.78
CA GLY A 174 16.68 21.92 36.99
C GLY A 174 16.32 23.36 36.64
N PHE A 175 15.07 23.59 36.27
CA PHE A 175 14.53 24.93 36.06
C PHE A 175 13.72 25.33 37.29
N ASP A 176 14.03 26.51 37.83
CA ASP A 176 13.23 27.08 38.91
C ASP A 176 11.98 27.72 38.32
N ARG A 177 10.81 27.24 38.77
CA ARG A 177 9.53 27.87 38.45
C ARG A 177 9.26 28.90 39.54
N GLY A 178 9.91 30.05 39.42
CA GLY A 178 9.94 31.15 40.41
C GLY A 178 8.59 31.79 40.78
N TRP A 179 7.47 31.13 40.52
CA TRP A 179 6.15 31.48 41.02
C TRP A 179 5.82 30.78 42.36
N TRP A 180 6.45 29.65 42.68
CA TRP A 180 6.21 28.91 43.93
C TRP A 180 7.46 28.95 44.81
N HIS A 181 7.32 29.42 46.06
CA HIS A 181 8.42 29.52 47.03
C HIS A 181 8.91 28.16 47.57
N ASP A 182 8.44 27.05 47.02
CA ASP A 182 8.65 25.71 47.59
C ASP A 182 10.00 25.07 47.21
N GLY A 183 10.89 25.79 46.51
CA GLY A 183 12.25 25.32 46.19
C GLY A 183 12.31 24.06 45.29
N HIS A 184 11.17 23.60 44.78
CA HIS A 184 11.07 22.42 43.93
C HIS A 184 11.48 22.74 42.49
N GLN A 185 12.67 22.28 42.10
CA GLN A 185 13.16 22.38 40.73
C GLN A 185 12.39 21.43 39.79
N TRP A 186 11.99 21.93 38.62
CA TRP A 186 11.32 21.14 37.59
C TRP A 186 12.29 20.70 36.48
N SER A 187 12.16 19.47 36.00
CA SER A 187 12.98 18.92 34.91
C SER A 187 12.13 18.58 33.70
N CYS A 188 12.40 19.24 32.56
CA CYS A 188 11.76 18.93 31.27
C CYS A 188 12.51 17.86 30.47
N TRP A 189 13.74 17.53 30.90
CA TRP A 189 14.67 16.71 30.12
C TRP A 189 14.11 15.34 29.80
N SER A 190 13.45 14.70 30.77
CA SER A 190 12.86 13.36 30.59
C SER A 190 11.79 13.32 29.49
N THR A 191 10.85 14.27 29.50
CA THR A 191 9.78 14.33 28.49
C THR A 191 10.33 14.73 27.12
N PHE A 192 11.21 15.74 27.08
CA PHE A 192 11.77 16.22 25.82
C PHE A 192 12.65 15.16 25.14
N SER A 193 13.56 14.53 25.90
CA SER A 193 14.41 13.46 25.35
C SER A 193 13.59 12.25 24.91
N GLY A 194 12.58 11.86 25.71
CA GLY A 194 11.69 10.76 25.37
C GLY A 194 10.95 11.03 24.06
N PHE A 195 10.40 12.23 23.89
CA PHE A 195 9.71 12.65 22.67
C PHE A 195 10.64 12.66 21.44
N VAL A 196 11.86 13.20 21.59
CA VAL A 196 12.86 13.21 20.51
C VAL A 196 13.24 11.78 20.12
N VAL A 197 13.55 10.90 21.09
CA VAL A 197 13.88 9.50 20.81
C VAL A 197 12.69 8.76 20.19
N ALA A 198 11.47 8.95 20.70
CA ALA A 198 10.27 8.36 20.10
C ALA A 198 10.11 8.77 18.64
N SER A 199 10.25 10.06 18.33
CA SER A 199 10.15 10.60 16.97
C SER A 199 11.23 10.04 16.05
N LEU A 200 12.48 9.99 16.51
CA LEU A 200 13.60 9.43 15.75
C LEU A 200 13.40 7.94 15.49
N VAL A 201 12.98 7.16 16.49
CA VAL A 201 12.70 5.73 16.33
C VAL A 201 11.52 5.53 15.38
N MET A 202 10.44 6.31 15.51
CA MET A 202 9.30 6.24 14.58
C MET A 202 9.71 6.44 13.12
N ILE A 203 10.64 7.37 12.84
CA ILE A 203 11.05 7.70 11.47
C ILE A 203 12.15 6.76 10.95
N PHE A 204 13.15 6.44 11.77
CA PHE A 204 14.38 5.77 11.33
C PHE A 204 14.44 4.28 11.67
N TRP A 205 13.53 3.76 12.50
CA TRP A 205 13.50 2.33 12.79
C TRP A 205 13.17 1.54 11.53
N ARG A 206 13.96 0.48 11.29
CA ARG A 206 13.87 -0.35 10.08
C ARG A 206 13.29 -1.72 10.44
N PRO A 207 11.96 -1.88 10.44
CA PRO A 207 11.33 -3.16 10.72
C PRO A 207 11.72 -4.18 9.65
N ARG A 208 12.25 -5.32 10.08
CA ARG A 208 12.69 -6.43 9.21
C ARG A 208 11.59 -7.44 8.88
N THR A 209 10.35 -7.18 9.31
CA THR A 209 9.21 -8.05 9.03
C THR A 209 9.02 -8.21 7.52
N ARG A 210 8.78 -9.45 7.09
CA ARG A 210 8.60 -9.80 5.67
C ARG A 210 7.12 -9.73 5.31
N VAL A 211 6.77 -8.80 4.43
CA VAL A 211 5.40 -8.54 4.05
C VAL A 211 5.18 -8.80 2.57
N PHE A 212 3.98 -9.25 2.24
CA PHE A 212 3.52 -9.32 0.87
C PHE A 212 2.77 -8.02 0.56
N LEU A 213 3.23 -7.29 -0.46
CA LEU A 213 2.56 -6.12 -1.00
C LEU A 213 2.43 -6.33 -2.51
N ASP A 214 1.20 -6.40 -3.00
CA ASP A 214 0.83 -6.65 -4.39
C ASP A 214 1.71 -5.88 -5.40
N ARG A 215 1.87 -4.57 -5.23
CA ARG A 215 2.63 -3.73 -6.16
C ARG A 215 4.13 -4.02 -6.20
N ILE A 216 4.70 -4.53 -5.11
CA ILE A 216 6.14 -4.84 -5.00
C ILE A 216 6.38 -6.31 -5.35
N CYS A 217 5.48 -7.20 -4.97
CA CYS A 217 5.66 -8.65 -5.08
C CYS A 217 5.14 -9.23 -6.39
N ILE A 218 4.22 -8.54 -7.07
CA ILE A 218 3.69 -8.95 -8.37
C ILE A 218 4.36 -8.13 -9.47
N SER A 219 4.91 -8.82 -10.47
CA SER A 219 5.50 -8.18 -11.66
C SER A 219 4.41 -7.43 -12.42
N GLN A 220 4.58 -6.12 -12.60
CA GLN A 220 3.64 -5.30 -13.40
C GLN A 220 3.98 -5.31 -14.89
N SER A 221 5.21 -5.70 -15.24
CA SER A 221 5.71 -5.70 -16.62
C SER A 221 5.48 -7.02 -17.35
N ASP A 222 5.39 -8.13 -16.63
CA ASP A 222 5.22 -9.47 -17.20
C ASP A 222 3.79 -9.98 -16.95
N ALA A 223 3.03 -10.14 -18.03
CA ALA A 223 1.64 -10.59 -17.98
C ALA A 223 1.50 -12.05 -17.51
N GLY A 224 2.46 -12.91 -17.85
CA GLY A 224 2.46 -14.32 -17.45
C GLY A 224 2.67 -14.47 -15.95
N LEU A 225 3.73 -13.85 -15.43
CA LEU A 225 4.01 -13.84 -13.98
C LEU A 225 2.90 -13.16 -13.18
N LYS A 226 2.28 -12.11 -13.74
CA LYS A 226 1.12 -11.45 -13.12
C LYS A 226 -0.07 -12.40 -13.02
N MET A 227 -0.37 -13.14 -14.08
CA MET A 227 -1.47 -14.11 -14.09
C MET A 227 -1.21 -15.25 -13.11
N GLU A 228 -0.02 -15.83 -13.10
CA GLU A 228 0.37 -16.86 -12.12
C GLU A 228 0.25 -16.35 -10.67
N ALA A 229 0.59 -15.08 -10.41
CA ALA A 229 0.44 -14.45 -9.10
C ALA A 229 -1.00 -14.27 -8.67
N ILE A 230 -1.87 -13.85 -9.58
CA ILE A 230 -3.30 -13.70 -9.32
C ILE A 230 -3.93 -15.07 -9.04
N LEU A 231 -3.61 -16.08 -9.85
CA LEU A 231 -4.10 -17.45 -9.66
C LEU A 231 -3.59 -18.06 -8.34
N SER A 232 -2.37 -17.71 -7.94
CA SER A 232 -1.77 -18.16 -6.68
C SER A 232 -2.21 -17.35 -5.45
N LEU A 233 -3.04 -16.31 -5.59
CA LEU A 233 -3.35 -15.37 -4.50
C LEU A 233 -4.00 -16.06 -3.29
N ALA A 234 -4.89 -17.02 -3.53
CA ALA A 234 -5.50 -17.82 -2.47
C ALA A 234 -4.44 -18.64 -1.70
N GLY A 235 -3.47 -19.20 -2.41
CA GLY A 235 -2.33 -19.90 -1.80
C GLY A 235 -1.38 -18.97 -1.04
N LEU A 236 -1.17 -17.75 -1.52
CA LEU A 236 -0.39 -16.73 -0.79
C LEU A 236 -1.08 -16.35 0.53
N LEU A 237 -2.40 -16.18 0.51
CA LEU A 237 -3.18 -15.93 1.72
C LEU A 237 -3.09 -17.10 2.70
N LYS A 238 -3.24 -18.34 2.22
CA LYS A 238 -3.10 -19.56 3.04
C LYS A 238 -1.71 -19.70 3.67
N ASN A 239 -0.66 -19.27 2.98
CA ASN A 239 0.73 -19.28 3.47
C ASN A 239 1.13 -18.01 4.25
N SER A 240 0.16 -17.17 4.61
CA SER A 240 0.39 -15.95 5.40
C SER A 240 0.04 -16.14 6.87
N ASP A 241 0.92 -15.69 7.77
CA ASP A 241 0.69 -15.84 9.21
C ASP A 241 -0.41 -14.89 9.72
N ARG A 242 -0.50 -13.70 9.10
CA ARG A 242 -1.41 -12.63 9.48
C ARG A 242 -1.79 -11.82 8.24
N MET A 243 -2.98 -11.25 8.27
CA MET A 243 -3.46 -10.31 7.25
C MET A 243 -3.65 -8.93 7.87
N LEU A 244 -3.04 -7.90 7.27
CA LEU A 244 -3.24 -6.50 7.61
C LEU A 244 -4.13 -5.87 6.55
N ILE A 245 -5.32 -5.43 6.96
CA ILE A 245 -6.28 -4.75 6.09
C ILE A 245 -6.27 -3.27 6.42
N LEU A 246 -5.78 -2.45 5.50
CA LEU A 246 -5.80 -0.99 5.60
C LEU A 246 -7.13 -0.48 5.04
N TRP A 247 -8.12 -0.39 5.94
CA TRP A 247 -9.48 0.07 5.68
C TRP A 247 -9.59 1.60 5.58
N ASP A 248 -10.59 2.07 4.85
CA ASP A 248 -10.98 3.49 4.79
C ASP A 248 -12.52 3.63 4.85
N PRO A 249 -13.04 4.64 5.58
CA PRO A 249 -14.47 4.89 5.75
C PRO A 249 -15.26 5.07 4.44
N THR A 250 -14.59 5.44 3.33
CA THR A 250 -15.23 5.53 1.99
C THR A 250 -15.92 4.23 1.56
N TRP A 251 -15.59 3.09 2.17
CA TRP A 251 -16.25 1.82 1.88
C TRP A 251 -17.62 1.66 2.55
N THR A 252 -17.86 2.29 3.71
CA THR A 252 -19.15 2.19 4.42
C THR A 252 -20.20 3.19 3.97
N GLU A 253 -19.83 4.13 3.10
CA GLU A 253 -20.70 5.21 2.60
C GLU A 253 -21.36 4.87 1.24
N ARG A 254 -21.24 3.61 0.78
CA ARG A 254 -21.90 3.09 -0.43
C ARG A 254 -23.02 2.13 -0.06
#